data_AF-A0A2D8FBF1-F1
#
_entry.id   AF-A0A2D8FBF1-F1
#
_cell.length_a   1.000
_cell.length_b   1.000
_cell.length_c   1.000
_cell.angle_alpha   90.00
_cell.angle_beta   90.00
_cell.angle_gamma   90.00
#
_symmetry.space_group_name_H-M   'P 1'
#
loop_
_entity.id
_entity.type
_entity.pdbx_description
1 polymer ?
#
loop_
_entity_poly.entity_id
_entity_poly.type
_entity_poly.pdbx_seq_one_letter_code
_entity_poly.pdbx_strand_id
1 'polypeptide(L)' 'MNYVKIDGHSGYVRDKGSGAVLNTNKAEIEAARKRKLERKSKEKEIDDLKNEVSDIKQMLTKIIEKLDG' A
#
# COMPACT_ATOMS: atom_id res chain seq x y z
N MET A 1 -28.09 -12.01 12.89
CA MET A 1 -26.69 -12.49 13.01
C MET A 1 -26.35 -12.52 14.48
N ASN A 2 -25.88 -13.66 15.00
CA ASN A 2 -25.59 -13.86 16.42
C ASN A 2 -24.10 -14.19 16.56
N TYR A 3 -23.30 -13.22 17.02
CA TYR A 3 -21.85 -13.38 17.16
C TYR A 3 -21.48 -13.76 18.60
N VAL A 4 -20.60 -14.75 18.76
CA VAL A 4 -20.05 -15.15 20.07
C VAL A 4 -18.54 -15.02 20.04
N LYS A 5 -17.98 -14.37 21.05
CA LYS A 5 -16.52 -14.24 21.20
C LYS A 5 -15.90 -15.62 21.40
N ILE A 6 -14.76 -15.84 20.75
CA ILE A 6 -13.99 -17.07 20.93
C ILE A 6 -13.12 -16.91 22.18
N ASP A 7 -13.12 -17.94 23.02
CA ASP A 7 -12.39 -17.90 24.28
C ASP A 7 -10.87 -17.82 24.03
N GLY A 8 -10.20 -16.97 24.79
CA GLY A 8 -8.77 -16.67 24.63
C GLY A 8 -8.39 -15.78 23.42
N HIS A 9 -9.34 -15.36 22.58
CA HIS A 9 -9.06 -14.61 21.36
C HIS A 9 -9.96 -13.37 21.21
N SER A 10 -9.53 -12.23 21.76
CA SER A 10 -10.29 -10.97 21.81
C SER A 10 -10.66 -10.37 20.44
N GLY A 11 -9.89 -10.72 19.39
CA GLY A 11 -10.10 -10.24 18.04
C GLY A 11 -11.05 -11.10 17.19
N TYR A 12 -11.51 -12.26 17.66
CA TYR A 12 -12.28 -13.19 16.84
C TYR A 12 -13.68 -13.47 17.40
N VAL A 13 -14.66 -13.47 16.51
CA VAL A 13 -16.04 -13.84 16.83
C VAL A 13 -16.49 -14.98 15.93
N ARG A 14 -17.25 -15.93 16.48
CA ARG A 14 -17.91 -16.99 15.73
C ARG A 14 -19.35 -16.57 15.45
N ASP A 15 -19.76 -16.58 14.18
CA ASP A 15 -21.15 -16.45 13.81
C ASP A 15 -21.89 -17.76 14.09
N LYS A 16 -22.95 -17.70 14.89
CA LYS A 16 -23.74 -18.88 15.30
C LYS A 16 -24.60 -19.46 14.18
N GLY A 17 -24.91 -18.69 13.14
CA GLY A 17 -25.74 -19.15 12.02
C GLY A 17 -24.96 -19.98 11.00
N SER A 18 -23.74 -19.55 10.69
CA SER A 18 -22.87 -20.16 9.68
C SER A 18 -21.72 -21.00 10.26
N GLY A 19 -21.40 -20.82 11.55
CA GLY A 19 -20.21 -21.42 12.18
C GLY A 19 -18.89 -20.74 11.79
N ALA A 20 -18.93 -19.69 10.95
CA ALA A 20 -17.74 -19.00 10.47
C ALA A 20 -17.04 -18.22 11.60
N VAL A 21 -15.70 -18.23 11.58
CA VAL A 21 -14.86 -17.42 12.46
C VAL A 21 -14.48 -16.13 11.74
N LEU A 22 -14.91 -15.00 12.29
CA LEU A 22 -14.68 -13.67 11.75
C LEU A 22 -13.66 -12.92 12.59
N ASN A 23 -12.66 -12.35 11.93
CA ASN A 23 -11.74 -11.41 12.55
C ASN A 23 -12.42 -10.03 12.68
N THR A 24 -12.54 -9.55 13.90
CA THR A 24 -13.11 -8.25 14.29
C THR A 24 -12.05 -7.24 14.73
N ASN A 25 -10.77 -7.59 14.65
CA ASN A 25 -9.68 -6.70 14.96
C ASN A 25 -9.52 -5.63 13.86
N LYS A 26 -10.31 -4.56 14.01
CA LYS A 26 -10.31 -3.42 13.10
C LYS A 26 -8.95 -2.70 13.11
N ALA A 27 -8.30 -2.60 14.27
CA ALA A 27 -7.03 -1.90 14.44
C ALA A 27 -5.90 -2.58 13.63
N GLU A 28 -5.80 -3.90 13.66
CA GLU A 28 -4.80 -4.64 12.88
C GLU A 28 -5.04 -4.51 11.36
N ILE A 29 -6.30 -4.58 10.93
CA ILE A 29 -6.67 -4.43 9.52
C ILE A 29 -6.34 -3.02 9.03
N GLU A 30 -6.66 -1.99 9.82
CA GLU A 30 -6.32 -0.59 9.50
C GLU A 30 -4.80 -0.37 9.44
N ALA A 31 -4.05 -0.90 10.40
CA ALA A 31 -2.59 -0.82 10.41
C ALA A 31 -1.97 -1.56 9.20
N ALA A 32 -2.52 -2.72 8.81
CA ALA A 32 -2.08 -3.42 7.61
C ALA A 32 -2.39 -2.64 6.32
N ARG A 33 -3.57 -2.03 6.23
CA ARG A 33 -3.95 -1.16 5.10
C ARG A 33 -3.03 0.06 5.01
N LYS A 34 -2.74 0.72 6.13
CA LYS A 34 -1.82 1.86 6.18
C LYS A 34 -0.42 1.49 5.69
N ARG A 35 0.16 0.39 6.20
CA ARG A 35 1.46 -0.12 5.74
C ARG A 35 1.47 -0.42 4.24
N LYS A 36 0.40 -1.03 3.71
CA LYS A 36 0.27 -1.30 2.27
C LYS A 36 0.21 -0.02 1.44
N LEU A 37 -0.51 0.99 1.91
CA LEU A 37 -0.62 2.28 1.25
C LEU A 37 0.73 3.01 1.25
N GLU A 38 1.41 3.07 2.38
CA GLU A 38 2.74 3.67 2.52
C GLU A 38 3.75 3.01 1.58
N ARG A 39 3.77 1.68 1.51
CA ARG A 39 4.64 0.95 0.59
C ARG A 39 4.38 1.33 -0.87
N LYS A 40 3.10 1.33 -1.28
CA LYS A 40 2.72 1.72 -2.64
C LYS A 40 3.09 3.17 -2.95
N SER A 41 2.92 4.07 -1.99
CA SER A 41 3.28 5.47 -2.16
C SER A 41 4.78 5.63 -2.38
N LYS A 42 5.61 4.92 -1.61
CA LYS A 42 7.07 4.92 -1.78
C LYS A 42 7.51 4.32 -3.10
N GLU A 43 6.90 3.20 -3.52
CA GLU A 43 7.16 2.59 -4.83
C GLU A 43 6.84 3.58 -5.96
N LYS A 44 5.70 4.27 -5.87
CA LYS A 44 5.30 5.29 -6.84
C LYS A 44 6.27 6.48 -6.86
N GLU A 45 6.66 7.00 -5.70
CA GLU A 45 7.61 8.11 -5.60
C GLU A 45 8.97 7.78 -6.25
N ILE A 46 9.45 6.55 -6.09
CA ILE A 46 10.68 6.09 -6.75
C ILE A 46 10.52 6.08 -8.28
N ASP A 47 9.38 5.61 -8.78
CA ASP A 47 9.14 5.56 -10.23
C ASP A 47 8.94 6.96 -10.83
N ASP A 48 8.26 7.86 -10.11
CA ASP A 48 8.12 9.27 -10.48
C ASP A 48 9.52 9.94 -10.56
N LEU A 49 10.38 9.75 -9.55
CA LEU A 49 11.77 10.26 -9.56
C LEU A 49 12.60 9.71 -10.71
N LYS A 50 12.47 8.43 -11.06
CA LYS A 50 13.18 7.84 -12.22
C LYS A 50 12.76 8.50 -13.52
N ASN A 51 11.46 8.78 -13.68
CA ASN A 51 10.93 9.45 -14.86
C ASN A 51 11.46 10.88 -14.97
N GLU A 52 11.43 11.66 -13.87
CA GLU A 52 11.98 13.01 -13.84
C GLU A 52 13.48 13.04 -14.20
N VAL A 53 14.27 12.09 -13.67
CA VAL A 53 15.70 11.96 -14.01
C VAL A 53 15.90 11.58 -15.48
N SER A 54 15.01 10.74 -16.04
CA SER A 54 15.03 10.41 -17.47
C SER A 54 14.77 11.65 -18.32
N ASP A 55 13.77 12.46 -17.97
CA ASP A 55 13.42 13.67 -18.70
C ASP A 55 14.53 14.72 -18.62
N ILE A 56 15.15 14.91 -17.44
CA ILE A 56 16.31 15.78 -17.28
C ILE A 56 17.46 15.33 -18.21
N LYS A 57 17.76 14.03 -18.25
CA LYS A 57 18.80 13.51 -19.15
C LYS A 57 18.49 13.83 -20.62
N GLN A 58 17.24 13.65 -21.05
CA GLN A 58 16.83 13.99 -22.42
C GLN A 58 16.96 15.48 -22.72
N MET A 59 16.59 16.36 -21.77
CA MET A 59 16.75 17.80 -21.93
C MET A 59 18.24 18.19 -22.03
N LEU A 60 19.09 17.60 -21.20
CA LEU A 60 20.54 17.83 -21.25
C LEU A 60 21.15 17.39 -22.58
N THR A 61 20.79 16.20 -23.08
CA THR A 61 21.24 15.74 -24.39
C THR A 61 20.84 16.71 -25.50
N LYS A 62 19.60 17.19 -25.51
CA LYS A 62 19.12 18.18 -26.51
C LYS A 62 19.86 19.51 -26.43
N ILE A 63 20.32 19.91 -25.24
CA ILE A 63 21.12 21.13 -25.08
C ILE A 63 22.52 20.92 -25.66
N ILE A 64 23.15 19.78 -25.35
CA ILE A 64 24.49 19.43 -25.87
C ILE A 64 24.46 19.36 -27.40
N GLU A 65 23.48 18.66 -27.98
CA GLU A 65 23.30 18.56 -29.45
C GLU A 65 23.18 19.93 -30.14
N LYS A 66 22.63 20.95 -29.46
CA LYS A 66 22.52 22.32 -29.98
C LYS A 66 23.78 23.16 -29.80
N LEU A 67 24.68 22.77 -28.91
CA LEU A 67 25.95 23.46 -28.67
C LEU A 67 27.05 22.91 -29.58
N ASP A 68 26.96 21.64 -29.96
CA ASP A 68 27.94 20.94 -30.80
C ASP A 68 27.66 21.03 -32.32
N GLY A 69 26.53 21.63 -32.73
CA GLY A 69 26.13 21.85 -34.13
C GLY A 69 25.96 23.32 -34.47
#